data_AF-C7J7H8-F1
#
_entry.id   AF-C7J7H8-F1
#
_cell.length_a   1.000
_cell.length_b   1.000
_cell.length_c   1.000
_cell.angle_alpha   90.00
_cell.angle_beta   90.00
_cell.angle_gamma   90.00
#
_symmetry.space_group_name_H-M   'P 1'
#
loop_
_entity.id
_entity.type
_entity.pdbx_description
1 polymer ?
#
loop_
_entity_poly.entity_id
_entity_poly.type
_entity_poly.pdbx_seq_one_letter_code
_entity_poly.pdbx_strand_id
1 'polypeptide(L)'
;MAQQRWWRIIAESSKKKGWGEGRPLVVHRHSGSRQYGEAESERMIFSVTAKKLISYDSSTSDGKMWKHYDAFAQGLITLPLCIPGTAFYKCMQGRKNVMKMLKEILNERKKIEGRHESIDFLDVLIEEVKEDNPSMTENTALNLLFSLLFGSFDTTSSGITGMLKFLTDNPEALRELTEEHNNIRRRRADLNSEITWEEYKSMKFTSHVIHEALRLASITPMMFREAIEDVHIKGFAIPKESKIMICPSTVHLNPVVYEDPIHSIP
;
A
#
# COMPACT_ATOMS: atom_id res chain seq x y z
N MET A 1 0.87 17.69 -0.72
CA MET A 1 1.43 18.83 0.05
C MET A 1 1.91 18.43 1.44
N ALA A 2 1.20 17.59 2.20
CA ALA A 2 1.67 17.14 3.52
C ALA A 2 3.07 16.50 3.49
N GLN A 3 3.31 15.50 2.62
CA GLN A 3 4.57 14.75 2.56
C GLN A 3 5.79 15.59 2.11
N GLN A 4 5.59 16.62 1.28
CA GLN A 4 6.64 17.58 0.90
C GLN A 4 7.00 18.53 2.05
N ARG A 5 6.02 18.86 2.91
CA ARG A 5 6.23 19.63 4.15
C ARG A 5 7.07 18.82 5.14
N TRP A 6 6.86 17.50 5.20
CA TRP A 6 7.60 16.57 6.05
C TRP A 6 9.08 16.43 5.68
N TRP A 7 9.41 16.30 4.39
CA TRP A 7 10.81 16.25 3.96
C TRP A 7 11.58 17.55 4.20
N ARG A 8 10.93 18.72 4.05
CA ARG A 8 11.53 20.01 4.46
C ARG A 8 11.89 20.02 5.94
N ILE A 9 11.03 19.47 6.79
CA ILE A 9 11.24 19.43 8.25
C ILE A 9 12.36 18.47 8.63
N ILE A 10 12.49 17.31 7.98
CA ILE A 10 13.63 16.39 8.21
C ILE A 10 14.96 17.07 7.83
N ALA A 11 15.00 17.78 6.69
CA ALA A 11 16.18 18.51 6.24
C ALA A 11 16.53 19.72 7.14
N GLU A 12 15.53 20.41 7.69
CA GLU A 12 15.71 21.55 8.60
C GLU A 12 16.12 21.12 10.02
N SER A 13 15.63 19.98 10.50
CA SER A 13 15.99 19.44 11.82
C SER A 13 17.44 18.93 11.85
N SER A 14 17.92 18.36 10.74
CA SER A 14 19.33 17.95 10.59
C SER A 14 20.32 19.12 10.61
N LYS A 15 19.91 20.34 10.21
CA LYS A 15 20.77 21.53 10.25
C LYS A 15 20.82 22.22 11.61
N LYS A 16 19.84 22.00 12.49
CA LYS A 16 19.68 22.75 13.75
C LYS A 16 20.25 22.07 14.99
N LYS A 17 20.64 20.80 14.93
CA LYS A 17 21.23 20.11 16.08
C LYS A 17 22.47 19.35 15.66
N GLY A 18 23.64 19.87 16.02
CA GLY A 18 24.90 19.14 16.00
C GLY A 18 24.85 17.98 16.98
N TRP A 19 24.26 16.86 16.56
CA TRP A 19 24.34 15.60 17.29
C TRP A 19 25.65 14.93 16.89
N GLY A 20 26.52 14.82 17.89
CA GLY A 20 27.77 14.09 17.83
C GLY A 20 27.57 12.60 17.58
N GLU A 21 28.69 11.98 17.24
CA GLU A 21 28.93 10.60 16.86
C GLU A 21 28.13 9.58 17.69
N GLY A 22 26.95 9.22 17.17
CA GLY A 22 26.23 8.00 17.50
C GLY A 22 25.80 7.38 16.17
N ARG A 23 26.32 6.19 15.86
CA ARG A 23 26.00 5.48 14.62
C ARG A 23 24.47 5.46 14.43
N PRO A 24 23.93 6.03 13.34
CA PRO A 24 22.51 5.94 13.07
C PRO A 24 22.17 4.45 12.94
N LEU A 25 21.13 4.00 13.65
CA LEU A 25 20.41 2.79 13.26
C LEU A 25 19.78 3.10 11.90
N VAL A 26 20.56 2.82 10.85
CA VAL A 26 20.12 2.86 9.47
C VAL A 26 19.12 1.72 9.33
N VAL A 27 17.83 2.04 9.42
CA VAL A 27 16.78 1.14 8.92
C VAL A 27 16.94 1.15 7.40
N HIS A 28 17.73 0.22 6.89
CA HIS A 28 17.85 -0.04 5.47
C HIS A 28 16.49 -0.54 4.97
N ARG A 29 15.63 0.36 4.47
CA ARG A 29 14.90 0.02 3.25
C ARG A 29 15.97 0.06 2.18
N HIS A 30 16.46 -1.10 1.73
CA HIS A 30 17.38 -1.15 0.61
C HIS A 30 16.71 -0.45 -0.58
N SER A 31 17.09 0.80 -0.82
CA SER A 31 16.68 1.61 -1.95
C SER A 31 17.29 1.11 -3.28
N GLY A 32 17.62 -0.19 -3.36
CA GLY A 32 18.38 -0.79 -4.44
C GLY A 32 18.12 -2.29 -4.67
N SER A 33 17.24 -2.94 -3.93
CA SER A 33 16.87 -4.33 -4.19
C SER A 33 15.38 -4.55 -3.94
N ARG A 34 14.55 -4.01 -4.84
CA ARG A 34 13.21 -4.56 -5.04
C ARG A 34 13.42 -6.03 -5.35
N GLN A 35 12.98 -6.92 -4.47
CA GLN A 35 13.13 -8.35 -4.74
C GLN A 35 12.33 -8.65 -6.01
N TYR A 36 12.86 -9.45 -6.93
CA TYR A 36 12.21 -9.71 -8.22
C TYR A 36 10.73 -10.14 -8.07
N GLY A 37 10.37 -10.83 -6.97
CA GLY A 37 8.98 -11.22 -6.69
C GLY A 37 8.03 -10.08 -6.25
N GLU A 38 8.57 -8.99 -5.70
CA GLU A 38 7.77 -7.84 -5.26
C GLU A 38 7.21 -7.07 -6.47
N ALA A 39 8.04 -6.86 -7.51
CA ALA A 39 7.66 -6.17 -8.73
C ALA A 39 6.51 -6.87 -9.50
N GLU A 40 6.55 -8.20 -9.58
CA GLU A 40 5.49 -8.99 -10.21
C GLU A 40 4.19 -8.96 -9.36
N SER A 41 4.33 -9.01 -8.03
CA SER A 41 3.19 -8.90 -7.11
C SER A 41 2.51 -7.53 -7.22
N GLU A 42 3.27 -6.44 -7.28
CA GLU A 42 2.71 -5.11 -7.44
C GLU A 42 1.96 -4.97 -8.77
N ARG A 43 2.55 -5.47 -9.87
CA ARG A 43 1.91 -5.42 -11.19
C ARG A 43 0.61 -6.21 -11.20
N MET A 44 0.59 -7.41 -10.62
CA MET A 44 -0.61 -8.23 -10.49
C MET A 44 -1.69 -7.53 -9.68
N ILE A 45 -1.35 -6.97 -8.51
CA ILE A 45 -2.33 -6.26 -7.66
C ILE A 45 -2.83 -4.98 -8.33
N PHE A 46 -1.95 -4.24 -9.00
CA PHE A 46 -2.35 -3.08 -9.81
C PHE A 46 -3.36 -3.50 -10.88
N SER A 47 -3.10 -4.57 -11.63
CA SER A 47 -4.01 -5.09 -12.66
C SER A 47 -5.39 -5.44 -12.10
N VAL A 48 -5.46 -6.17 -10.98
CA VAL A 48 -6.72 -6.55 -10.33
C VAL A 48 -7.47 -5.30 -9.84
N THR A 49 -6.76 -4.39 -9.17
CA THR A 49 -7.36 -3.17 -8.62
C THR A 49 -7.84 -2.24 -9.72
N ALA A 50 -7.04 -2.02 -10.76
CA ALA A 50 -7.39 -1.16 -11.89
C ALA A 50 -8.61 -1.68 -12.65
N LYS A 51 -8.71 -3.01 -12.83
CA LYS A 51 -9.89 -3.64 -13.40
C LYS A 51 -11.14 -3.42 -12.52
N LYS A 52 -11.01 -3.49 -11.19
CA LYS A 52 -12.15 -3.30 -10.27
C LYS A 52 -12.55 -1.84 -10.06
N LEU A 53 -11.61 -0.92 -10.06
CA LEU A 53 -11.89 0.49 -9.74
C LEU A 53 -12.30 1.30 -10.98
N ILE A 54 -11.75 1.00 -12.15
CA ILE A 54 -11.91 1.85 -13.35
C ILE A 54 -12.12 1.03 -14.64
N SER A 55 -12.39 -0.28 -14.53
CA SER A 55 -12.47 -1.23 -15.65
C SER A 55 -11.26 -1.20 -16.59
N TYR A 56 -10.08 -0.84 -16.06
CA TYR A 56 -8.85 -0.79 -16.85
C TYR A 56 -8.30 -2.20 -17.00
N ASP A 57 -8.37 -2.73 -18.23
CA ASP A 57 -7.80 -4.02 -18.55
C ASP A 57 -6.31 -3.91 -18.88
N SER A 58 -5.50 -4.26 -17.89
CA SER A 58 -4.04 -4.27 -18.03
C SER A 58 -3.52 -5.22 -19.12
N SER A 59 -4.28 -6.26 -19.49
CA SER A 59 -3.85 -7.29 -20.45
C SER A 59 -3.91 -6.81 -21.90
N THR A 60 -4.84 -5.89 -22.19
CA THR A 60 -5.02 -5.27 -23.50
C THR A 60 -4.41 -3.86 -23.60
N SER A 61 -4.00 -3.29 -22.46
CA SER A 61 -3.35 -1.97 -22.41
C SER A 61 -1.87 -1.99 -22.80
N ASP A 62 -1.32 -0.82 -23.18
CA ASP A 62 0.11 -0.63 -23.47
C ASP A 62 1.03 -0.56 -22.23
N GLY A 63 0.46 -0.75 -21.03
CA GLY A 63 1.17 -0.72 -19.76
C GLY A 63 1.65 0.67 -19.31
N LYS A 64 1.27 1.76 -19.99
CA LYS A 64 1.72 3.12 -19.65
C LYS A 64 1.29 3.54 -18.23
N MET A 65 0.05 3.23 -17.83
CA MET A 65 -0.44 3.62 -16.50
C MET A 65 0.44 3.00 -15.40
N TRP A 66 0.74 1.70 -15.51
CA TRP A 66 1.65 1.02 -14.59
C TRP A 66 3.04 1.67 -14.54
N LYS A 67 3.65 1.95 -15.70
CA LYS A 67 4.97 2.62 -15.76
C LYS A 67 4.98 3.98 -15.03
N HIS A 68 3.88 4.72 -15.08
CA HIS A 68 3.77 5.99 -14.37
C HIS A 68 3.54 5.83 -12.86
N TYR A 69 2.79 4.81 -12.43
CA TYR A 69 2.67 4.44 -11.02
C TYR A 69 3.99 3.92 -10.44
N ASP A 70 4.73 3.13 -11.21
CA ASP A 70 6.03 2.62 -10.81
C ASP A 70 7.04 3.76 -10.60
N ALA A 71 7.10 4.71 -11.55
CA ALA A 71 7.92 5.92 -11.40
C ALA A 71 7.48 6.79 -10.21
N PHE A 72 6.18 6.83 -9.91
CA PHE A 72 5.64 7.52 -8.73
C PHE A 72 6.10 6.84 -7.43
N ALA A 73 5.92 5.52 -7.31
CA ALA A 73 6.30 4.74 -6.13
C ALA A 73 7.80 4.86 -5.82
N GLN A 74 8.66 4.68 -6.83
CA GLN A 74 10.12 4.74 -6.67
C GLN A 74 10.62 6.10 -6.18
N GLY A 75 9.95 7.20 -6.54
CA GLY A 75 10.36 8.54 -6.13
C GLY A 75 9.69 9.07 -4.86
N LEU A 76 8.70 8.37 -4.30
CA LEU A 76 7.86 8.88 -3.20
C LEU A 76 8.66 9.15 -1.90
N ILE A 77 9.63 8.30 -1.60
CA ILE A 77 10.46 8.37 -0.37
C ILE A 77 11.87 8.90 -0.70
N THR A 78 12.02 9.63 -1.80
CA THR A 78 13.30 10.24 -2.18
C THR A 78 13.38 11.70 -1.75
N LEU A 79 14.59 12.27 -1.75
CA LEU A 79 14.79 13.68 -1.43
C LEU A 79 13.94 14.55 -2.37
N PRO A 80 13.13 15.51 -1.88
CA PRO A 80 12.11 16.21 -2.65
C PRO A 80 12.69 17.32 -3.54
N LEU A 81 13.71 17.01 -4.33
CA LEU A 81 14.31 17.91 -5.30
C LEU A 81 13.64 17.72 -6.65
N CYS A 82 12.85 18.70 -7.10
CA CYS A 82 12.15 18.64 -8.40
C CYS A 82 13.06 19.09 -9.55
N ILE A 83 14.22 18.44 -9.70
CA ILE A 83 15.20 18.74 -10.75
C ILE A 83 15.15 17.63 -11.80
N PRO A 84 15.11 17.94 -13.11
CA PRO A 84 15.14 16.94 -14.17
C PRO A 84 16.27 15.92 -13.96
N GLY A 85 15.94 14.62 -14.07
CA GLY A 85 16.88 13.52 -13.82
C GLY A 85 16.77 12.89 -12.43
N THR A 86 16.24 13.60 -11.42
CA THR A 86 16.04 13.05 -10.07
C THR A 86 14.85 12.08 -10.01
N ALA A 87 14.87 11.16 -9.03
CA ALA A 87 13.77 10.24 -8.77
C ALA A 87 12.47 10.99 -8.37
N PHE A 88 12.59 12.05 -7.58
CA PHE A 88 11.44 12.87 -7.20
C PHE A 88 10.82 13.59 -8.40
N TYR A 89 11.63 14.12 -9.33
CA TYR A 89 11.11 14.68 -10.58
C TYR A 89 10.34 13.63 -11.40
N LYS A 90 10.90 12.41 -11.56
CA LYS A 90 10.21 11.30 -12.24
C LYS A 90 8.88 10.93 -11.54
N CYS A 91 8.85 10.94 -10.21
CA CYS A 91 7.63 10.72 -9.43
C CYS A 91 6.56 11.78 -9.70
N MET A 92 6.93 13.06 -9.72
CA MET A 92 5.99 14.14 -10.03
C MET A 92 5.46 14.05 -11.47
N GLN A 93 6.30 13.66 -12.45
CA GLN A 93 5.86 13.40 -13.83
C GLN A 93 4.95 12.17 -13.90
N GLY A 94 5.27 11.09 -13.17
CA GLY A 94 4.43 9.89 -13.06
C GLY A 94 3.03 10.25 -12.57
N ARG A 95 2.93 10.96 -11.44
CA ARG A 95 1.65 11.46 -10.93
C ARG A 95 0.90 12.31 -11.96
N LYS A 96 1.56 13.27 -12.60
CA LYS A 96 0.95 14.15 -13.60
C LYS A 96 0.32 13.34 -14.75
N ASN A 97 1.05 12.35 -15.25
CA ASN A 97 0.60 11.52 -16.37
C ASN A 97 -0.55 10.58 -15.96
N VAL A 98 -0.48 9.94 -14.79
CA VAL A 98 -1.60 9.13 -14.27
C VAL A 98 -2.86 9.98 -14.12
N MET A 99 -2.76 11.18 -13.51
CA MET A 99 -3.91 12.06 -13.33
C MET A 99 -4.53 12.49 -14.68
N LYS A 100 -3.70 12.69 -15.71
CA LYS A 100 -4.17 12.96 -17.08
C LYS A 100 -4.96 11.75 -17.62
N MET A 101 -4.40 10.55 -17.53
CA MET A 101 -5.06 9.31 -18.00
C MET A 101 -6.38 9.05 -17.25
N LEU A 102 -6.40 9.21 -15.93
CA LEU A 102 -7.63 9.04 -15.13
C LEU A 102 -8.70 10.06 -15.55
N LYS A 103 -8.31 11.30 -15.85
CA LYS A 103 -9.24 12.32 -16.34
C LYS A 103 -9.78 11.98 -17.73
N GLU A 104 -8.95 11.43 -18.61
CA GLU A 104 -9.38 10.95 -19.94
C GLU A 104 -10.43 9.82 -19.78
N ILE A 105 -10.14 8.81 -18.97
CA ILE A 105 -11.07 7.70 -18.68
C ILE A 105 -12.39 8.23 -18.09
N LEU A 106 -12.34 9.15 -17.12
CA LEU A 106 -13.53 9.78 -16.55
C LEU A 106 -14.36 10.50 -17.62
N ASN A 107 -13.71 11.29 -18.48
CA ASN A 107 -14.40 12.06 -19.52
C ASN A 107 -15.03 11.16 -20.58
N GLU A 108 -14.36 10.07 -20.95
CA GLU A 108 -14.91 9.06 -21.85
C GLU A 108 -16.15 8.40 -21.22
N ARG A 109 -16.04 7.99 -19.95
CA ARG A 109 -17.16 7.37 -19.22
C ARG A 109 -18.37 8.30 -19.11
N LYS A 110 -18.15 9.60 -18.87
CA LYS A 110 -19.22 10.60 -18.80
C LYS A 110 -19.99 10.80 -20.12
N LYS A 111 -19.39 10.49 -21.27
CA LYS A 111 -20.02 10.63 -22.60
C LYS A 111 -20.89 9.45 -22.98
N ILE A 112 -20.74 8.31 -22.31
CA ILE A 112 -21.51 7.11 -22.61
C ILE A 112 -22.91 7.30 -22.01
N GLU A 113 -23.92 7.34 -22.87
CA GLU A 113 -25.33 7.42 -22.47
C GLU A 113 -25.88 6.00 -22.24
N GLY A 114 -26.52 5.77 -21.09
CA GLY A 114 -27.11 4.47 -20.72
C GLY A 114 -26.33 3.72 -19.62
N ARG A 115 -26.93 2.65 -19.07
CA ARG A 115 -26.26 1.79 -18.08
C ARG A 115 -25.24 0.89 -18.77
N HIS A 116 -24.02 0.88 -18.25
CA HIS A 116 -23.00 -0.11 -18.60
C HIS A 116 -23.39 -1.51 -18.11
N GLU A 117 -22.94 -2.56 -18.82
CA GLU A 117 -23.10 -3.97 -18.39
C GLU A 117 -22.37 -4.27 -17.06
N SER A 118 -21.34 -3.48 -16.73
CA SER A 118 -20.52 -3.61 -15.52
C SER A 118 -20.37 -2.25 -14.86
N ILE A 119 -20.93 -2.10 -13.66
CA ILE A 119 -20.75 -0.94 -12.79
C ILE A 119 -19.46 -1.14 -11.99
N ASP A 120 -18.54 -0.18 -12.07
CA ASP A 120 -17.32 -0.14 -11.28
C ASP A 120 -17.29 1.05 -10.31
N PHE A 121 -16.20 1.20 -9.54
CA PHE A 121 -16.10 2.27 -8.55
C PHE A 121 -16.06 3.68 -9.17
N LEU A 122 -15.56 3.82 -10.41
CA LEU A 122 -15.59 5.10 -11.13
C LEU A 122 -17.02 5.54 -11.42
N ASP A 123 -17.91 4.60 -11.76
CA ASP A 123 -19.33 4.89 -12.00
C ASP A 123 -19.99 5.45 -10.73
N VAL A 124 -19.72 4.85 -9.56
CA VAL A 124 -20.17 5.36 -8.25
C VAL A 124 -19.67 6.78 -7.99
N LEU A 125 -18.40 7.06 -8.31
CA LEU A 125 -17.84 8.41 -8.17
C LEU A 125 -18.45 9.42 -9.14
N ILE A 126 -18.82 8.99 -10.35
CA ILE A 126 -19.48 9.85 -11.34
C ILE A 126 -20.88 10.22 -10.86
N GLU A 127 -21.62 9.27 -10.29
CA GLU A 127 -22.95 9.51 -9.71
C GLU A 127 -22.87 10.51 -8.56
N GLU A 128 -21.96 10.30 -7.59
CA GLU A 128 -21.72 11.22 -6.47
C GLU A 128 -21.38 12.65 -6.93
N VAL A 129 -20.56 12.79 -7.98
CA VAL A 129 -20.16 14.11 -8.51
C VAL A 129 -21.28 14.79 -9.29
N LYS A 130 -22.29 14.04 -9.76
CA LYS A 130 -23.44 14.57 -10.51
C LYS A 130 -24.62 14.99 -9.62
N GLU A 131 -24.60 14.66 -8.33
CA GLU A 131 -25.65 15.07 -7.40
C GLU A 131 -25.78 16.60 -7.31
N ASP A 132 -26.98 17.09 -6.96
CA ASP A 132 -27.25 18.53 -6.83
C ASP A 132 -26.40 19.20 -5.74
N ASN A 133 -26.03 18.44 -4.69
CA ASN A 133 -25.16 18.89 -3.61
C ASN A 133 -24.06 17.85 -3.34
N PRO A 134 -23.04 17.77 -4.23
CA PRO A 134 -22.06 16.69 -4.19
C PRO A 134 -21.15 16.81 -2.96
N SER A 135 -20.90 15.70 -2.26
CA SER A 135 -19.97 15.68 -1.13
C SER A 135 -18.50 15.82 -1.57
N MET A 136 -18.24 15.63 -2.86
CA MET A 136 -16.91 15.53 -3.45
C MET A 136 -16.84 16.20 -4.82
N THR A 137 -15.73 16.90 -5.08
CA THR A 137 -15.43 17.45 -6.41
C THR A 137 -14.84 16.38 -7.34
N GLU A 138 -14.96 16.59 -8.65
CA GLU A 138 -14.28 15.74 -9.67
C GLU A 138 -12.78 15.58 -9.38
N ASN A 139 -12.10 16.65 -9.00
CA ASN A 139 -10.67 16.60 -8.69
C ASN A 139 -10.42 15.73 -7.45
N THR A 140 -11.26 15.82 -6.42
CA THR A 140 -11.16 14.96 -5.24
C THR A 140 -11.39 13.49 -5.61
N ALA A 141 -12.35 13.19 -6.48
CA ALA A 141 -12.62 11.84 -6.98
C ALA A 141 -11.42 11.25 -7.73
N LEU A 142 -10.80 12.01 -8.65
CA LEU A 142 -9.59 11.59 -9.35
C LEU A 142 -8.41 11.37 -8.39
N ASN A 143 -8.26 12.22 -7.37
CA ASN A 143 -7.22 12.04 -6.35
C ASN A 143 -7.48 10.81 -5.47
N LEU A 144 -8.74 10.49 -5.19
CA LEU A 144 -9.14 9.28 -4.46
C LEU A 144 -8.80 8.03 -5.28
N LEU A 145 -9.17 7.99 -6.57
CA LEU A 145 -8.82 6.89 -7.47
C LEU A 145 -7.31 6.67 -7.56
N PHE A 146 -6.55 7.76 -7.73
CA PHE A 146 -5.09 7.70 -7.73
C PHE A 146 -4.55 7.06 -6.45
N SER A 147 -5.09 7.49 -5.30
CA SER A 147 -4.62 7.06 -3.99
C SER A 147 -4.99 5.61 -3.69
N LEU A 148 -6.19 5.17 -4.09
CA LEU A 148 -6.64 3.78 -3.93
C LEU A 148 -5.82 2.82 -4.80
N LEU A 149 -5.55 3.18 -6.05
CA LEU A 149 -4.69 2.39 -6.94
C LEU A 149 -3.28 2.27 -6.38
N PHE A 150 -2.66 3.38 -5.97
CA PHE A 150 -1.33 3.35 -5.36
C PHE A 150 -1.32 2.54 -4.04
N GLY A 151 -2.26 2.84 -3.16
CA GLY A 151 -2.35 2.23 -1.84
C GLY A 151 -2.59 0.72 -1.90
N SER A 152 -3.32 0.22 -2.89
CA SER A 152 -3.59 -1.21 -3.01
C SER A 152 -2.34 -2.00 -3.36
N PHE A 153 -1.58 -1.58 -4.39
CA PHE A 153 -0.45 -2.39 -4.85
C PHE A 153 0.77 -2.26 -3.96
N ASP A 154 1.07 -1.08 -3.41
CA ASP A 154 2.28 -0.88 -2.59
C ASP A 154 2.22 -1.73 -1.31
N THR A 155 1.09 -1.70 -0.58
CA THR A 155 0.96 -2.43 0.68
C THR A 155 0.70 -3.92 0.48
N THR A 156 -0.20 -4.29 -0.45
CA THR A 156 -0.61 -5.70 -0.62
C THR A 156 0.50 -6.54 -1.23
N SER A 157 1.26 -6.00 -2.18
CA SER A 157 2.41 -6.70 -2.76
C SER A 157 3.51 -6.96 -1.72
N SER A 158 3.77 -5.98 -0.85
CA SER A 158 4.70 -6.11 0.26
C SER A 158 4.20 -7.18 1.25
N GLY A 159 2.89 -7.21 1.53
CA GLY A 159 2.26 -8.26 2.34
C GLY A 159 2.41 -9.65 1.73
N ILE A 160 2.15 -9.81 0.43
CA ILE A 160 2.33 -11.07 -0.30
C ILE A 160 3.80 -11.51 -0.26
N THR A 161 4.72 -10.58 -0.50
CA THR A 161 6.16 -10.85 -0.44
C THR A 161 6.57 -11.30 0.96
N GLY A 162 6.05 -10.65 2.01
CA GLY A 162 6.24 -11.05 3.41
C GLY A 162 5.72 -12.45 3.70
N MET A 163 4.52 -12.79 3.22
CA MET A 163 3.95 -14.13 3.35
C MET A 163 4.78 -15.19 2.62
N LEU A 164 5.24 -14.91 1.39
CA LEU A 164 6.08 -15.84 0.64
C LEU A 164 7.42 -16.07 1.36
N LYS A 165 8.02 -15.02 1.91
CA LYS A 165 9.24 -15.14 2.72
C LYS A 165 9.00 -16.00 3.96
N PHE A 166 7.93 -15.72 4.70
CA PHE A 166 7.52 -16.48 5.88
C PHE A 166 7.37 -17.97 5.55
N LEU A 167 6.62 -18.30 4.49
CA LEU A 167 6.38 -19.70 4.10
C LEU A 167 7.64 -20.41 3.60
N THR A 168 8.55 -19.67 2.93
CA THR A 168 9.84 -20.22 2.48
C THR A 168 10.74 -20.58 3.66
N ASP A 169 10.70 -19.79 4.73
CA ASP A 169 11.47 -20.05 5.95
C ASP A 169 10.83 -21.10 6.85
N ASN A 170 9.53 -21.40 6.68
CA ASN A 170 8.75 -22.30 7.53
C ASN A 170 8.09 -23.43 6.72
N PRO A 171 8.83 -24.47 6.33
CA PRO A 171 8.30 -25.57 5.52
C PRO A 171 7.12 -26.31 6.16
N GLU A 172 7.07 -26.37 7.49
CA GLU A 172 5.94 -26.98 8.21
C GLU A 172 4.65 -26.17 8.04
N ALA A 173 4.72 -24.85 8.18
CA ALA A 173 3.58 -23.98 7.92
C ALA A 173 3.14 -24.08 6.46
N LEU A 174 4.08 -24.15 5.51
CA LEU A 174 3.73 -24.39 4.10
C LEU A 174 3.01 -25.73 3.89
N ARG A 175 3.43 -26.79 4.58
CA ARG A 175 2.78 -28.12 4.52
C ARG A 175 1.35 -28.05 5.05
N GLU A 176 1.14 -27.42 6.20
CA GLU A 176 -0.20 -27.27 6.80
C GLU A 176 -1.11 -26.38 5.94
N LEU A 177 -0.61 -25.26 5.42
CA LEU A 177 -1.33 -24.40 4.49
C LEU A 177 -1.75 -25.17 3.23
N THR A 178 -0.85 -26.00 2.70
CA THR A 178 -1.12 -26.85 1.53
C THR A 178 -2.19 -27.90 1.84
N GLU A 179 -2.15 -28.50 3.03
CA GLU A 179 -3.17 -29.45 3.49
C GLU A 179 -4.55 -28.80 3.64
N GLU A 180 -4.62 -27.60 4.24
CA GLU A 180 -5.85 -26.81 4.36
C GLU A 180 -6.50 -26.59 2.98
N HIS A 181 -5.74 -26.08 2.01
CA HIS A 181 -6.26 -25.78 0.67
C HIS A 181 -6.59 -27.05 -0.13
N ASN A 182 -5.83 -28.13 0.03
CA ASN A 182 -6.16 -29.42 -0.58
C ASN A 182 -7.49 -29.96 -0.03
N ASN A 183 -7.74 -29.84 1.27
CA ASN A 183 -8.99 -30.25 1.90
C ASN A 183 -10.19 -29.41 1.44
N ILE A 184 -10.00 -28.11 1.23
CA ILE A 184 -11.02 -27.25 0.59
C ILE A 184 -11.30 -27.74 -0.83
N ARG A 185 -10.26 -27.91 -1.65
CA ARG A 185 -10.39 -28.33 -3.05
C ARG A 185 -11.04 -29.72 -3.21
N ARG A 186 -10.74 -30.68 -2.34
CA ARG A 186 -11.35 -32.03 -2.34
C ARG A 186 -12.86 -32.01 -2.07
N ARG A 187 -13.36 -30.98 -1.38
CA ARG A 187 -14.79 -30.83 -1.07
C ARG A 187 -15.58 -30.21 -2.22
N ARG A 188 -14.92 -29.71 -3.27
CA ARG A 188 -15.58 -29.12 -4.43
C ARG A 188 -16.14 -30.21 -5.35
N ALA A 189 -17.37 -29.99 -5.80
CA ALA A 189 -17.98 -30.81 -6.86
C ALA A 189 -17.34 -30.52 -8.23
N ASP A 190 -17.03 -29.25 -8.51
CA ASP A 190 -16.32 -28.81 -9.71
C ASP A 190 -14.98 -28.16 -9.33
N LEU A 191 -13.88 -28.72 -9.82
CA LEU A 191 -12.53 -28.22 -9.58
C LEU A 191 -12.25 -26.89 -10.28
N ASN A 192 -13.03 -26.52 -11.30
CA ASN A 192 -12.90 -25.27 -12.04
C ASN A 192 -13.81 -24.15 -11.49
N SER A 193 -14.62 -24.44 -10.46
CA SER A 193 -15.45 -23.43 -9.82
C SER A 193 -14.63 -22.35 -9.11
N GLU A 194 -15.18 -21.13 -9.09
CA GLU A 194 -14.60 -19.99 -8.38
C GLU A 194 -14.57 -20.24 -6.86
N ILE A 195 -13.64 -19.58 -6.16
CA ILE A 195 -13.60 -19.64 -4.69
C ILE A 195 -14.88 -19.00 -4.13
N THR A 196 -15.59 -19.73 -3.28
CA THR A 196 -16.80 -19.22 -2.63
C THR A 196 -16.49 -18.49 -1.32
N TRP A 197 -17.43 -17.68 -0.85
CA TRP A 197 -17.31 -16.97 0.42
C TRP A 197 -17.18 -17.91 1.63
N GLU A 198 -17.90 -19.04 1.62
CA GLU A 198 -17.83 -20.03 2.69
C GLU A 198 -16.47 -20.73 2.74
N GLU A 199 -15.86 -21.00 1.58
CA GLU A 199 -14.51 -21.54 1.51
C GLU A 199 -13.48 -20.55 2.05
N TYR A 200 -13.55 -19.28 1.65
CA TYR A 200 -12.67 -18.24 2.17
C TYR A 200 -12.75 -18.14 3.71
N LYS A 201 -13.96 -18.13 4.29
CA LYS A 201 -14.15 -18.13 5.74
C LYS A 201 -13.61 -19.39 6.44
N SER A 202 -13.45 -20.49 5.71
CA SER A 202 -12.93 -21.75 6.26
C SER A 202 -11.40 -21.81 6.33
N MET A 203 -10.68 -20.85 5.72
CA MET A 203 -9.21 -20.79 5.65
C MET A 203 -8.60 -20.26 6.96
N LYS A 204 -8.75 -21.02 8.05
CA LYS A 204 -8.32 -20.60 9.39
C LYS A 204 -6.80 -20.50 9.51
N PHE A 205 -6.07 -21.51 9.03
CA PHE A 205 -4.61 -21.52 9.10
C PHE A 205 -4.01 -20.46 8.17
N THR A 206 -4.59 -20.25 7.00
CA THR A 206 -4.24 -19.11 6.13
C THR A 206 -4.32 -17.77 6.86
N SER A 207 -5.33 -17.56 7.70
CA SER A 207 -5.45 -16.34 8.52
C SER A 207 -4.32 -16.20 9.53
N HIS A 208 -3.88 -17.29 10.17
CA HIS A 208 -2.72 -17.28 11.07
C HIS A 208 -1.45 -16.89 10.32
N VAL A 209 -1.20 -17.51 9.16
CA VAL A 209 -0.06 -17.17 8.29
C VAL A 209 -0.08 -15.70 7.87
N ILE A 210 -1.25 -15.16 7.48
CA ILE A 210 -1.40 -13.74 7.12
C ILE A 210 -1.00 -12.85 8.30
N HIS A 211 -1.55 -13.11 9.49
CA HIS A 211 -1.28 -12.28 10.67
C HIS A 211 0.19 -12.35 11.10
N GLU A 212 0.78 -13.53 11.11
CA GLU A 212 2.16 -13.71 11.55
C GLU A 212 3.15 -13.12 10.53
N ALA A 213 2.91 -13.32 9.24
CA ALA A 213 3.70 -12.68 8.20
C ALA A 213 3.62 -11.15 8.28
N LEU A 214 2.44 -10.57 8.56
CA LEU A 214 2.29 -9.13 8.72
C LEU A 214 2.95 -8.59 10.01
N ARG A 215 2.91 -9.35 11.11
CA ARG A 215 3.62 -9.03 12.36
C ARG A 215 5.11 -8.89 12.09
N LEU A 216 5.72 -9.92 11.48
CA LEU A 216 7.15 -9.98 11.19
C LEU A 216 7.57 -8.98 10.11
N ALA A 217 6.85 -8.91 8.99
CA ALA A 217 7.21 -8.05 7.87
C ALA A 217 6.99 -6.56 8.18
N SER A 218 6.04 -6.23 9.07
CA SER A 218 5.76 -4.87 9.52
C SER A 218 5.73 -3.86 8.36
N ILE A 219 4.88 -4.13 7.36
CA ILE A 219 4.83 -3.45 6.05
C ILE A 219 4.85 -1.91 6.14
N THR A 220 4.14 -1.37 7.14
CA THR A 220 4.23 0.06 7.48
C THR A 220 4.96 0.22 8.82
N PRO A 221 6.30 0.36 8.81
CA PRO A 221 7.09 0.38 10.04
C PRO A 221 6.93 1.68 10.82
N MET A 222 6.36 2.72 10.19
CA MET A 222 6.32 4.06 10.76
C MET A 222 5.07 4.82 10.32
N MET A 223 4.43 5.47 11.28
CA MET A 223 3.35 6.42 11.07
C MET A 223 3.69 7.74 11.73
N PHE A 224 3.32 8.84 11.07
CA PHE A 224 3.57 10.17 11.58
C PHE A 224 2.27 10.81 12.08
N ARG A 225 2.36 11.56 13.17
CA ARG A 225 1.30 12.39 13.75
C ARG A 225 1.86 13.75 14.13
N GLU A 226 0.98 14.71 14.32
CA GLU A 226 1.29 16.03 14.86
C GLU A 226 0.37 16.29 16.04
N ALA A 227 0.94 16.73 17.16
CA ALA A 227 0.16 17.10 18.33
C ALA A 227 -0.65 18.38 18.01
N ILE A 228 -1.97 18.33 18.10
CA ILE A 228 -2.83 19.50 17.84
C ILE A 228 -3.01 20.39 19.08
N GLU A 229 -2.61 19.86 20.24
CA GLU A 229 -2.63 20.47 21.56
C GLU A 229 -1.53 19.86 22.43
N ASP A 230 -1.31 20.41 23.63
CA ASP A 230 -0.37 19.86 24.60
C ASP A 230 -0.92 18.55 25.19
N VAL A 231 -0.16 17.46 25.09
CA VAL A 231 -0.58 16.12 25.53
C VAL A 231 0.39 15.59 26.58
N HIS A 232 -0.12 14.95 27.63
CA HIS A 232 0.70 14.27 28.63
C HIS A 232 0.53 12.75 28.51
N ILE A 233 1.60 12.02 28.22
CA ILE A 233 1.58 10.55 28.07
C ILE A 233 2.62 9.95 29.01
N LYS A 234 2.18 9.12 29.97
CA LYS A 234 3.08 8.38 30.90
C LYS A 234 4.13 9.28 31.57
N GLY A 235 3.76 10.50 31.95
CA GLY A 235 4.65 11.48 32.58
C GLY A 235 5.48 12.34 31.62
N PHE A 236 5.40 12.12 30.31
CA PHE A 236 6.04 12.95 29.30
C PHE A 236 5.06 14.00 28.76
N ALA A 237 5.46 15.27 28.82
CA ALA A 237 4.76 16.37 28.16
C ALA A 237 5.16 16.42 26.68
N ILE A 238 4.17 16.40 25.79
CA ILE A 238 4.30 16.52 24.34
C ILE A 238 3.63 17.83 23.95
N PRO A 239 4.40 18.90 23.67
CA PRO A 239 3.84 20.18 23.28
C PRO A 239 3.06 20.10 21.97
N LYS A 240 2.08 20.99 21.82
CA LYS A 240 1.41 21.28 20.55
C LYS A 240 2.41 21.48 19.42
N GLU A 241 2.04 21.06 18.21
CA GLU A 241 2.83 21.04 16.97
C GLU A 241 4.02 20.05 16.95
N SER A 242 4.26 19.31 18.05
CA SER A 242 5.28 18.26 18.08
C SER A 242 4.98 17.18 17.04
N LYS A 243 6.03 16.76 16.32
CA LYS A 243 5.95 15.64 15.38
C LYS A 243 6.17 14.34 16.13
N ILE A 244 5.20 13.46 16.06
CA ILE A 244 5.20 12.17 16.74
C ILE A 244 5.39 11.08 15.70
N MET A 245 6.35 10.19 15.96
CA MET A 245 6.64 9.04 15.14
C MET A 245 6.21 7.79 15.90
N ILE A 246 5.22 7.08 15.35
CA ILE A 246 4.70 5.83 15.91
C ILE A 246 5.31 4.69 15.11
N CYS A 247 5.90 3.71 15.80
CA CYS A 247 6.56 2.57 15.19
C CYS A 247 5.84 1.27 15.59
N PRO A 248 4.84 0.79 14.83
CA PRO A 248 4.13 -0.45 15.15
C PRO A 248 5.06 -1.67 15.28
N SER A 249 6.14 -1.68 14.50
CA SER A 249 7.16 -2.74 14.54
C SER A 249 7.76 -2.93 15.94
N THR A 250 7.84 -1.88 16.78
CA THR A 250 8.35 -2.03 18.15
C THR A 250 7.42 -2.83 19.05
N VAL A 251 6.11 -2.84 18.75
CA VAL A 251 5.12 -3.66 19.47
C VAL A 251 5.11 -5.07 18.89
N HIS A 252 5.10 -5.18 17.56
CA HIS A 252 5.10 -6.47 16.87
C HIS A 252 6.31 -7.35 17.22
N LEU A 253 7.45 -6.73 17.52
CA LEU A 253 8.70 -7.40 17.86
C LEU A 253 9.04 -7.32 19.37
N ASN A 254 8.06 -7.00 20.22
CA ASN A 254 8.30 -6.85 21.66
C ASN A 254 8.27 -8.21 22.38
N PRO A 255 9.37 -8.63 23.06
CA PRO A 255 9.42 -9.90 23.78
C PRO A 255 8.52 -9.97 25.01
N VAL A 256 8.01 -8.82 25.49
CA VAL A 256 7.02 -8.76 26.58
C VAL A 256 5.61 -9.08 26.05
N VAL A 257 5.36 -8.87 24.76
CA VAL A 257 4.05 -9.07 24.13
C VAL A 257 3.99 -10.42 23.41
N TYR A 258 5.07 -10.78 22.71
CA TYR A 258 5.20 -12.02 21.97
C TYR A 258 6.40 -12.80 22.49
N GLU A 259 6.18 -14.06 22.87
CA GLU A 259 7.28 -14.97 23.14
C GLU A 259 8.09 -15.18 21.85
N ASP A 260 9.42 -15.15 21.95
CA ASP A 260 10.34 -15.25 20.81
C ASP A 260 9.97 -14.40 19.57
N PRO A 261 9.93 -13.06 19.71
CA PRO A 261 9.30 -12.16 18.74
C PRO A 261 9.99 -12.08 17.38
N ILE A 262 11.23 -12.58 17.27
CA ILE A 262 12.03 -12.55 16.04
C ILE A 262 11.94 -13.84 15.22
N HIS A 263 11.39 -14.90 15.81
CA HIS A 263 11.10 -16.15 15.12
C HIS A 263 9.64 -16.19 14.70
N SER A 264 9.39 -16.96 13.66
CA SER A 264 8.07 -17.29 13.14
C SER A 264 7.43 -18.35 14.02
N ILE A 265 6.24 -18.05 14.55
CA ILE A 265 5.41 -19.01 15.28
C ILE A 265 4.20 -19.32 14.39
N PRO A 266 4.02 -20.57 13.92
CA PRO A 266 2.85 -20.98 13.15
C PRO A 266 1.52 -20.75 13.87
#